data_AF-A0A4Y9ZHF5-F1
#
_entry.id   AF-A0A4Y9ZHF5-F1
#
_cell.length_a   1.000
_cell.length_b   1.000
_cell.length_c   1.000
_cell.angle_alpha   90.00
_cell.angle_beta   90.00
_cell.angle_gamma   90.00
#
_symmetry.space_group_name_H-M   'P 1'
#
loop_
_entity.id
_entity.type
_entity.pdbx_description
1 polymer ?
#
loop_
_entity_poly.entity_id
_entity_poly.type
_entity_poly.pdbx_seq_one_letter_code
_entity_poly.pdbx_strand_id
1 'polypeptide(L)'
;MPLRANEHLAVLLPRDLWKPDSHASHCETFLCHERFTLFERRHHCRKCGGIFCAACSTRNTPLLDTTALSFLHPPRNTPLSLYASPSSPLLPARVCDACWDQIHGSPTPRSRASRLPAFIEAAEHARVLPKPILKTSASRSRGSSRSSSVIITPP
;
A
#
# COMPACT_ATOMS: atom_id res chain seq x y z
N MET A 1 -20.84 -10.35 -9.45
CA MET A 1 -19.70 -9.46 -9.17
C MET A 1 -18.71 -9.57 -10.31
N PRO A 2 -18.13 -8.47 -10.81
CA PRO A 2 -17.07 -8.56 -11.81
C PRO A 2 -15.89 -9.37 -11.25
N LEU A 3 -15.23 -10.14 -12.13
CA LEU A 3 -14.00 -10.87 -11.82
C LEU A 3 -12.94 -9.87 -11.32
N ARG A 4 -12.33 -10.16 -10.17
CA ARG A 4 -11.21 -9.37 -9.66
C ARG A 4 -9.96 -9.74 -10.44
N ALA A 5 -9.01 -8.81 -10.55
CA ALA A 5 -7.78 -9.00 -11.31
C ALA A 5 -7.01 -10.27 -10.89
N ASN A 6 -6.94 -10.53 -9.58
CA ASN A 6 -6.25 -11.69 -9.02
C ASN A 6 -7.19 -12.54 -8.17
N GLU A 7 -8.29 -12.98 -8.79
CA GLU A 7 -9.33 -13.82 -8.19
C GLU A 7 -8.76 -15.03 -7.44
N HIS A 8 -7.79 -15.72 -8.03
CA HIS A 8 -7.07 -16.87 -7.46
C HIS A 8 -6.33 -16.61 -6.14
N LEU A 9 -6.10 -15.34 -5.77
CA LEU A 9 -5.48 -14.99 -4.49
C LEU A 9 -6.49 -14.81 -3.36
N ALA A 10 -7.79 -14.77 -3.65
CA ALA A 10 -8.81 -14.49 -2.65
C ALA A 10 -9.25 -15.76 -1.89
N VAL A 11 -8.29 -16.37 -1.21
CA VAL A 11 -8.47 -17.58 -0.39
C VAL A 11 -8.47 -17.20 1.10
N LEU A 12 -9.36 -17.83 1.87
CA LEU A 12 -9.44 -17.68 3.31
C LEU A 12 -8.32 -18.48 3.96
N LEU A 13 -7.54 -17.84 4.83
CA LEU A 13 -6.51 -18.52 5.60
C LEU A 13 -7.14 -19.22 6.82
N PRO A 14 -6.88 -20.53 7.03
CA PRO A 14 -7.25 -21.23 8.25
C PRO A 14 -6.78 -20.49 9.51
N ARG A 15 -7.63 -20.47 10.56
CA ARG A 15 -7.41 -19.66 11.76
C ARG A 15 -6.21 -20.10 12.60
N ASP A 16 -5.87 -21.38 12.56
CA ASP A 16 -4.70 -21.97 13.19
C ASP A 16 -3.37 -21.45 12.60
N LEU A 17 -3.42 -20.91 11.38
CA LEU A 17 -2.28 -20.25 10.73
C LEU A 17 -2.24 -18.74 10.98
N TRP A 18 -3.18 -18.18 11.74
CA TRP A 18 -3.15 -16.75 12.06
C TRP A 18 -2.10 -16.47 13.11
N LYS A 19 -1.48 -15.29 13.00
CA LYS A 19 -0.52 -14.86 14.01
C LYS A 19 -1.23 -14.69 15.37
N PRO A 20 -0.66 -15.21 16.46
CA PRO A 20 -1.18 -14.98 17.81
C PRO A 20 -1.10 -13.50 18.21
N ASP A 21 -2.11 -13.02 18.94
CA ASP A 21 -2.17 -11.63 19.41
C ASP A 21 -0.97 -11.24 20.28
N SER A 22 -0.46 -12.18 21.09
CA SER A 22 0.72 -11.99 21.94
C SER A 22 1.99 -11.67 21.15
N HIS A 23 2.05 -12.06 19.87
CA HIS A 23 3.21 -11.86 19.01
C HIS A 23 3.14 -10.55 18.20
N ALA A 24 2.10 -9.73 18.41
CA ALA A 24 1.94 -8.45 17.74
C ALA A 24 1.86 -7.30 18.74
N SER A 25 2.92 -6.48 18.79
CA SER A 25 2.94 -5.24 19.57
C SER A 25 2.63 -3.99 18.73
N HIS A 26 2.80 -4.07 17.40
CA HIS A 26 2.53 -2.99 16.44
C HIS A 26 1.80 -3.53 15.21
N CYS A 27 1.16 -2.64 14.46
CA CYS A 27 0.60 -2.92 13.14
C CYS A 27 1.66 -3.52 12.20
N GLU A 28 1.27 -4.52 11.41
CA GLU A 28 2.19 -5.19 10.47
C GLU A 28 2.34 -4.49 9.11
N THR A 29 1.61 -3.41 8.88
CA THR A 29 1.90 -2.55 7.72
C THR A 29 3.26 -1.88 7.96
N PHE A 30 4.22 -2.09 7.07
CA PHE A 30 5.62 -1.66 7.25
C PHE A 30 5.82 -0.19 7.65
N LEU A 31 5.03 0.74 7.10
CA LEU A 31 5.09 2.16 7.43
C LEU A 31 4.11 2.61 8.51
N CYS A 32 3.33 1.68 9.07
CA CYS A 32 2.44 1.95 10.17
C CYS A 32 3.12 1.49 11.46
N HIS A 33 3.57 2.45 12.26
CA HIS A 33 4.21 2.18 13.55
C HIS A 33 3.20 2.21 14.72
N GLU A 34 1.91 2.08 14.42
CA GLU A 34 0.85 2.14 15.43
C GLU A 34 1.01 1.01 16.46
N ARG A 35 0.99 1.37 17.75
CA ARG A 35 1.10 0.42 18.86
C ARG A 35 -0.28 -0.09 19.25
N PHE A 36 -0.39 -1.40 19.45
CA PHE A 36 -1.61 -1.95 20.02
C PHE A 36 -1.71 -1.61 21.50
N THR A 37 -2.87 -1.10 21.89
CA THR A 37 -3.19 -0.68 23.27
C THR A 37 -4.57 -1.21 23.64
N LEU A 38 -5.11 -0.81 24.80
CA LEU A 38 -6.49 -1.13 25.15
C LEU A 38 -7.51 -0.46 24.22
N PHE A 39 -7.15 0.66 23.59
CA PHE A 39 -8.01 1.41 22.67
C PHE A 39 -7.75 1.06 21.20
N GLU A 40 -6.48 0.91 20.81
CA GLU A 40 -6.12 0.42 19.47
C GLU A 40 -6.09 -1.10 19.47
N ARG A 41 -7.19 -1.69 19.01
CA ARG A 41 -7.41 -3.13 19.01
C ARG A 41 -6.71 -3.81 17.84
N ARG A 42 -6.36 -5.09 18.03
CA ARG A 42 -5.79 -5.95 17.00
C ARG A 42 -6.86 -6.41 16.02
N HIS A 43 -6.53 -6.38 14.73
CA HIS A 43 -7.39 -6.91 13.66
C HIS A 43 -6.62 -7.83 12.72
N HIS A 44 -7.02 -9.09 12.63
CA HIS A 44 -6.40 -10.02 11.68
C HIS A 44 -6.80 -9.74 10.23
N CYS A 45 -5.85 -9.87 9.31
CA CYS A 45 -6.20 -10.08 7.91
C CYS A 45 -6.59 -11.55 7.71
N ARG A 46 -7.80 -11.80 7.20
CA ARG A 46 -8.32 -13.16 7.00
C ARG A 46 -7.67 -13.89 5.82
N LYS A 47 -6.87 -13.20 5.00
CA LYS A 47 -6.08 -13.77 3.89
C LYS A 47 -4.65 -14.13 4.29
N CYS A 48 -3.94 -13.24 5.02
CA CYS A 48 -2.53 -13.47 5.38
C CYS A 48 -2.29 -13.82 6.84
N GLY A 49 -3.30 -13.73 7.71
CA GLY A 49 -3.18 -14.06 9.13
C GLY A 49 -2.44 -13.03 9.99
N GLY A 50 -1.83 -12.00 9.39
CA GLY A 50 -1.14 -10.92 10.11
C GLY A 50 -2.09 -10.00 10.87
N ILE A 51 -1.55 -9.21 11.80
CA ILE A 51 -2.32 -8.33 12.69
C ILE A 51 -2.11 -6.85 12.35
N PHE A 52 -3.22 -6.12 12.23
CA PHE A 52 -3.25 -4.74 11.75
C PHE A 52 -4.11 -3.84 12.65
N CYS A 53 -3.83 -2.54 12.63
CA CYS A 53 -4.71 -1.53 13.22
C CYS A 53 -6.01 -1.39 12.41
N ALA A 54 -6.99 -0.68 12.96
CA ALA A 54 -8.28 -0.47 12.29
C ALA A 54 -8.09 0.23 10.93
N ALA A 55 -7.18 1.21 10.88
CA ALA A 55 -6.92 2.03 9.69
C ALA A 55 -6.25 1.26 8.53
N CYS A 56 -5.43 0.25 8.82
CA CYS A 56 -4.74 -0.58 7.82
C CYS A 56 -5.52 -1.82 7.39
N SER A 57 -6.72 -2.04 7.94
CA SER A 57 -7.55 -3.21 7.65
C SER A 57 -9.02 -2.85 7.46
N THR A 58 -9.29 -1.72 6.83
CA THR A 58 -10.64 -1.12 6.73
C THR A 58 -11.60 -1.87 5.80
N ARG A 59 -11.10 -2.77 4.95
CA ARG A 59 -11.86 -3.33 3.83
C ARG A 59 -12.23 -4.79 4.04
N ASN A 60 -13.38 -5.18 3.49
CA ASN A 60 -13.86 -6.55 3.45
C ASN A 60 -14.02 -7.01 2.01
N THR A 61 -13.54 -8.22 1.69
CA THR A 61 -13.70 -8.84 0.37
C THR A 61 -14.10 -10.31 0.53
N PRO A 62 -14.86 -10.90 -0.41
CA PRO A 62 -15.15 -12.33 -0.38
C PRO A 62 -13.86 -13.15 -0.48
N LEU A 63 -13.65 -14.06 0.47
CA LEU A 63 -12.58 -15.06 0.44
C LEU A 63 -13.20 -16.45 0.38
N LEU A 64 -12.66 -17.32 -0.47
CA LEU A 64 -13.08 -18.71 -0.59
C LEU A 64 -12.43 -19.54 0.50
N ASP A 65 -13.25 -20.25 1.28
CA ASP A 65 -12.76 -21.31 2.15
C ASP A 65 -12.43 -22.56 1.31
N THR A 66 -11.14 -22.89 1.23
CA THR A 66 -10.63 -24.02 0.44
C THR A 66 -10.42 -25.27 1.28
N THR A 67 -10.76 -25.27 2.57
CA THR A 67 -10.50 -26.40 3.49
C THR A 67 -11.16 -27.70 3.07
N ALA A 68 -12.33 -27.64 2.41
CA ALA A 68 -13.04 -28.81 1.88
C ALA A 68 -12.81 -29.03 0.36
N LEU A 69 -11.87 -28.30 -0.25
CA LEU A 69 -11.51 -28.45 -1.66
C LEU A 69 -10.20 -29.23 -1.80
N SER A 70 -10.01 -29.87 -2.95
CA SER A 70 -8.80 -30.62 -3.27
C SER A 70 -7.60 -29.74 -3.64
N PHE A 71 -7.78 -28.42 -3.68
CA PHE A 71 -6.75 -27.46 -4.03
C PHE A 71 -6.70 -26.33 -3.02
N LEU A 72 -5.49 -25.83 -2.77
CA LEU A 72 -5.27 -24.65 -1.93
C LEU A 72 -5.40 -23.34 -2.71
N HIS A 73 -5.05 -23.37 -3.99
CA HIS A 73 -5.03 -22.20 -4.87
C HIS A 73 -5.99 -22.41 -6.04
N PRO A 74 -7.06 -21.62 -6.15
CA PRO A 74 -7.96 -21.66 -7.29
C PRO A 74 -7.20 -21.38 -8.61
N PRO A 75 -7.63 -21.97 -9.74
CA PRO A 75 -7.10 -21.61 -11.05
C PRO A 75 -7.22 -20.12 -11.35
N ARG A 76 -6.30 -19.62 -12.19
CA ARG A 76 -6.34 -18.24 -12.67
C ARG A 76 -7.50 -18.05 -13.66
N ASN A 77 -8.00 -16.83 -13.78
CA ASN A 77 -9.03 -16.43 -14.74
C ASN A 77 -10.38 -17.17 -14.60
N THR A 78 -10.60 -17.89 -13.49
CA THR A 78 -11.88 -18.52 -13.16
C THR A 78 -12.52 -17.82 -11.96
N PRO A 79 -13.83 -17.52 -11.98
CA PRO A 79 -14.50 -16.89 -10.86
C PRO A 79 -14.58 -17.85 -9.67
N LEU A 80 -14.25 -17.38 -8.45
CA LEU A 80 -14.26 -18.24 -7.26
C LEU A 80 -15.66 -18.80 -6.95
N SER A 81 -16.71 -18.15 -7.44
CA SER A 81 -18.09 -18.61 -7.26
C SER A 81 -18.35 -19.99 -7.84
N LEU A 82 -17.55 -20.46 -8.80
CA LEU A 82 -17.66 -21.83 -9.34
C LEU A 82 -17.28 -22.90 -8.33
N TYR A 83 -16.48 -22.54 -7.33
CA TYR A 83 -16.02 -23.45 -6.28
C TYR A 83 -16.77 -23.25 -4.96
N ALA A 84 -17.69 -22.28 -4.92
CA ALA A 84 -18.46 -21.99 -3.73
C ALA A 84 -19.50 -23.09 -3.48
N SER A 85 -19.51 -23.61 -2.26
CA SER A 85 -20.46 -24.62 -1.81
C SER A 85 -20.79 -24.41 -0.33
N PRO A 86 -21.77 -25.13 0.26
CA PRO A 86 -22.00 -25.09 1.70
C PRO A 86 -20.77 -25.48 2.54
N SER A 87 -19.91 -26.38 2.03
CA SER A 87 -18.66 -26.79 2.70
C SER A 87 -17.44 -25.95 2.31
N SER A 88 -17.56 -25.09 1.31
CA SER A 88 -16.49 -24.20 0.82
C SER A 88 -17.08 -22.82 0.49
N PRO A 89 -17.59 -22.08 1.49
CA PRO A 89 -18.30 -20.84 1.25
C PRO A 89 -17.38 -19.69 0.80
N LEU A 90 -17.97 -18.73 0.09
CA LEU A 90 -17.38 -17.41 -0.13
C LEU A 90 -17.82 -16.46 0.98
N LEU A 91 -16.91 -16.13 1.90
CA LEU A 91 -17.22 -15.36 3.09
C LEU A 91 -16.72 -13.92 2.98
N PRO A 92 -17.55 -12.90 3.27
CA PRO A 92 -17.07 -11.53 3.43
C PRO A 92 -16.06 -11.44 4.57
N ALA A 93 -14.81 -11.16 4.26
CA ALA A 93 -13.73 -11.24 5.23
C ALA A 93 -12.88 -9.97 5.23
N ARG A 94 -12.52 -9.50 6.43
CA ARG A 94 -11.63 -8.34 6.61
C ARG A 94 -10.23 -8.67 6.09
N VAL A 95 -9.66 -7.76 5.29
CA VAL A 95 -8.29 -7.88 4.78
C VAL A 95 -7.49 -6.61 5.05
N CYS A 96 -6.16 -6.74 5.14
CA CYS A 96 -5.29 -5.57 5.17
C CYS A 96 -5.23 -4.90 3.79
N ASP A 97 -4.80 -3.64 3.77
CA ASP A 97 -4.70 -2.84 2.55
C ASP A 97 -3.81 -3.52 1.49
N ALA A 98 -2.70 -4.14 1.89
CA ALA A 98 -1.83 -4.87 0.97
C ALA A 98 -2.50 -6.09 0.31
N CYS A 99 -3.26 -6.86 1.09
CA CYS A 99 -3.99 -8.02 0.58
C CYS A 99 -5.16 -7.61 -0.32
N TRP A 100 -5.84 -6.50 0.02
CA TRP A 100 -6.84 -5.91 -0.86
C TRP A 100 -6.25 -5.57 -2.22
N ASP A 101 -5.14 -4.84 -2.24
CA ASP A 101 -4.51 -4.39 -3.47
C ASP A 101 -4.03 -5.55 -4.34
N GLN A 102 -3.49 -6.59 -3.70
CA GLN A 102 -3.11 -7.81 -4.40
C GLN A 102 -4.32 -8.47 -5.07
N ILE A 103 -5.43 -8.67 -4.35
CA ILE A 103 -6.62 -9.32 -4.89
C ILE A 103 -7.24 -8.49 -6.04
N HIS A 104 -7.38 -7.18 -5.83
CA HIS A 104 -8.11 -6.29 -6.74
C HIS A 104 -7.24 -5.71 -7.86
N GLY A 105 -5.91 -5.80 -7.76
CA GLY A 105 -4.99 -5.24 -8.74
C GLY A 105 -4.93 -3.70 -8.74
N SER A 106 -5.47 -3.05 -7.71
CA SER A 106 -5.53 -1.58 -7.60
C SER A 106 -4.92 -1.12 -6.27
N PRO A 107 -3.92 -0.22 -6.28
CA PRO A 107 -3.35 0.35 -5.05
C PRO A 107 -4.37 1.15 -4.24
N THR A 108 -4.50 0.84 -2.94
CA THR A 108 -5.11 1.76 -1.98
C THR A 108 -4.30 3.04 -1.84
N PRO A 109 -4.93 4.18 -1.46
CA PRO A 109 -4.19 5.43 -1.21
C PRO A 109 -3.07 5.26 -0.18
N ARG A 110 -3.31 4.47 0.88
CA ARG A 110 -2.35 4.20 1.95
C ARG A 110 -1.15 3.37 1.47
N SER A 111 -1.38 2.35 0.62
CA SER A 111 -0.27 1.59 0.03
C SER A 111 0.48 2.36 -1.07
N ARG A 112 -0.18 3.31 -1.73
CA ARG A 112 0.46 4.21 -2.69
C ARG A 112 1.37 5.20 -1.98
N ALA A 113 0.88 5.83 -0.90
CA ALA A 113 1.72 6.64 -0.01
C ALA A 113 2.93 5.82 0.47
N SER A 114 2.71 4.52 0.77
CA SER A 114 3.80 3.64 1.21
C SER A 114 4.82 3.25 0.12
N ARG A 115 4.49 3.43 -1.15
CA ARG A 115 5.37 3.11 -2.29
C ARG A 115 6.12 4.33 -2.82
N LEU A 116 5.74 5.54 -2.41
CA LEU A 116 6.42 6.76 -2.81
C LEU A 116 7.69 6.92 -1.96
N PRO A 117 8.84 7.21 -2.57
CA PRO A 117 9.99 7.70 -1.82
C PRO A 117 9.57 8.95 -1.04
N ALA A 118 9.98 9.07 0.23
CA ALA A 118 9.66 10.18 1.13
C ALA A 118 9.94 11.59 0.55
N PHE A 119 10.71 11.68 -0.54
CA PHE A 119 11.03 12.92 -1.25
C PHE A 119 9.90 13.48 -2.12
N ILE A 120 8.92 12.68 -2.56
CA ILE A 120 7.84 13.17 -3.44
C ILE A 120 6.67 13.77 -2.64
N GLU A 121 6.45 13.32 -1.40
CA GLU A 121 5.35 13.80 -0.55
C GLU A 121 5.52 15.28 -0.12
N ALA A 122 6.76 15.76 -0.05
CA ALA A 122 7.06 17.17 0.16
C ALA A 122 6.63 18.05 -1.03
N ALA A 123 6.68 17.52 -2.26
CA ALA A 123 6.36 18.26 -3.47
C ALA A 123 4.84 18.46 -3.65
N GLU A 124 4.00 17.59 -3.08
CA GLU A 124 2.55 17.69 -3.16
C GLU A 124 2.01 18.71 -2.13
N HIS A 125 2.57 18.74 -0.92
CA HIS A 125 2.29 19.79 0.08
C HIS A 125 2.82 21.17 -0.31
N ALA A 126 3.94 21.24 -1.03
CA ALA A 126 4.49 22.51 -1.54
C ALA A 126 3.63 23.18 -2.64
N ARG A 127 2.65 22.48 -3.21
CA ARG A 127 1.70 23.05 -4.20
C ARG A 127 0.57 23.86 -3.57
N VAL A 128 0.38 23.77 -2.25
CA VAL A 128 -0.71 24.46 -1.52
C VAL A 128 -0.26 25.79 -0.92
N LEU A 129 1.05 26.03 -0.82
CA LEU A 129 1.58 27.31 -0.34
C LEU A 129 1.56 28.37 -1.46
N PRO A 130 0.99 29.56 -1.23
CA PRO A 130 1.05 30.64 -2.20
C PRO A 130 2.51 31.08 -2.41
N LYS A 131 2.92 31.18 -3.68
CA LYS A 131 4.25 31.67 -4.07
C LYS A 131 4.45 33.10 -3.52
N PRO A 132 5.59 33.42 -2.88
CA PRO A 132 5.85 34.80 -2.46
C PRO A 132 5.99 35.70 -3.70
N ILE A 133 5.29 36.84 -3.67
CA ILE A 133 5.33 37.88 -4.70
C ILE A 133 6.73 38.51 -4.66
N LEU A 134 7.56 38.19 -5.65
CA LEU A 134 8.87 38.83 -5.82
C LEU A 134 8.65 40.27 -6.32
N LYS A 135 8.81 41.26 -5.43
CA LYS A 135 8.80 42.67 -5.81
C LYS A 135 10.06 42.97 -6.61
N THR A 136 9.89 43.32 -7.88
CA THR A 136 10.93 43.87 -8.73
C THR A 136 11.27 45.29 -8.30
N SER A 137 12.53 45.56 -7.99
CA SER A 137 13.08 46.92 -7.99
C SER A 137 14.40 46.93 -8.75
N ALA A 138 14.41 47.62 -9.88
CA ALA A 138 15.56 47.88 -10.72
C ALA A 138 16.47 48.97 -10.12
N SER A 139 17.79 48.89 -10.34
CA SER A 139 18.54 49.88 -11.15
C SER A 139 20.08 49.76 -11.03
N ARG A 140 20.73 49.77 -12.21
CA ARG A 140 22.00 50.45 -12.62
C ARG A 140 23.29 50.22 -11.80
N SER A 141 24.52 50.12 -12.34
CA SER A 141 25.06 50.30 -13.69
C SER A 141 26.58 50.01 -13.73
N ARG A 142 27.08 49.60 -14.91
CA ARG A 142 28.41 49.86 -15.55
C ARG A 142 29.69 49.22 -14.97
N GLY A 143 30.49 48.64 -15.89
CA GLY A 143 31.94 48.49 -15.71
C GLY A 143 32.59 47.41 -16.59
N SER A 144 33.09 47.82 -17.75
CA SER A 144 33.84 47.05 -18.77
C SER A 144 35.17 46.44 -18.27
N SER A 145 35.60 45.29 -18.80
CA SER A 145 36.90 45.11 -19.50
C SER A 145 37.19 43.65 -19.88
N ARG A 146 38.10 43.50 -20.86
CA ARG A 146 38.27 42.42 -21.84
C ARG A 146 39.33 41.37 -21.44
N SER A 147 39.35 40.29 -22.23
CA SER A 147 40.53 39.49 -22.65
C SER A 147 41.14 38.55 -21.61
N SER A 148 41.69 37.37 -21.92
CA SER A 148 41.91 36.61 -23.17
C SER A 148 42.13 35.13 -22.80
N SER A 149 41.89 34.24 -23.76
CA SER A 149 42.16 32.80 -23.73
C SER A 149 43.65 32.46 -23.58
N VAL A 150 43.98 31.36 -22.89
CA VAL A 150 45.14 30.51 -23.22
C VAL A 150 44.82 29.03 -22.91
N ILE A 151 44.89 28.20 -23.94
CA ILE A 151 44.86 26.73 -23.92
C ILE A 151 46.32 26.27 -23.83
N ILE A 152 46.66 25.36 -22.91
CA ILE A 152 47.93 24.62 -22.93
C ILE A 152 47.68 23.16 -22.56
N THR A 153 47.98 22.28 -23.51
CA THR A 153 48.28 20.84 -23.38
C THR A 153 49.79 20.64 -23.65
N PRO A 154 50.33 19.41 -23.59
CA PRO A 154 50.73 18.58 -22.45
C PRO A 154 52.28 18.47 -22.39
N PRO A 155 52.85 17.47 -21.70
CA PRO A 155 53.37 16.30 -22.44
C PRO A 155 52.78 14.95 -22.00
#